data_AF-A0A350EQF7-F1
#
_entry.id   AF-A0A350EQF7-F1
#
_cell.length_a   1.000
_cell.length_b   1.000
_cell.length_c   1.000
_cell.angle_alpha   90.00
_cell.angle_beta   90.00
_cell.angle_gamma   90.00
#
_symmetry.space_group_name_H-M   'P 1'
#
loop_
_entity.id
_entity.type
_entity.pdbx_description
1 polymer ?
#
loop_
_entity_poly.entity_id
_entity_poly.type
_entity_poly.pdbx_seq_one_letter_code
_entity_poly.pdbx_strand_id
1 'polypeptide(L)'
;TPGFDPVSMTGLVAGGANVGVFTTGRGSVYGCKPAPCIKVATNSPLYQWMEEDMDINAGTILDGTETVEEVGRRIFEKIVAVAGGERTKSELAGVGDEEFAPWLLGPVL
;
A
#
# COMPACT_ATOMS: atom_id res chain seq x y z
N THR A 1 1.41 -15.65 2.82
CA THR A 1 1.83 -15.02 4.09
C THR A 1 0.60 -14.90 4.99
N PRO A 2 0.74 -14.68 6.32
CA PRO A 2 -0.39 -14.47 7.23
C PRO A 2 -1.24 -13.25 6.87
N GLY A 3 -2.48 -13.17 7.36
CA GLY A 3 -3.41 -12.07 7.03
C GLY A 3 -3.22 -10.77 7.83
N PHE A 4 -2.33 -10.74 8.83
CA PHE A 4 -2.02 -9.53 9.58
C PHE A 4 -1.05 -8.66 8.78
N ASP A 5 -1.46 -7.43 8.43
CA ASP A 5 -0.80 -6.57 7.45
C ASP A 5 0.72 -6.49 7.60
N PRO A 6 1.29 -6.16 8.79
CA PRO A 6 2.73 -5.96 8.93
C PRO A 6 3.51 -7.26 8.70
N VAL A 7 2.96 -8.39 9.17
CA VAL A 7 3.56 -9.71 8.98
C VAL A 7 3.42 -10.18 7.53
N SER A 8 2.28 -9.89 6.90
CA SER A 8 2.04 -10.23 5.50
C SER A 8 3.04 -9.53 4.59
N MET A 9 3.14 -8.21 4.73
CA MET A 9 4.01 -7.37 3.92
C MET A 9 5.49 -7.63 4.20
N THR A 10 5.86 -7.87 5.47
CA THR A 10 7.21 -8.31 5.82
C THR A 10 7.60 -9.59 5.08
N GLY A 11 6.68 -10.57 5.00
CA GLY A 11 6.92 -11.80 4.24
C GLY A 11 7.12 -11.57 2.74
N LEU A 12 6.37 -10.65 2.13
CA LEU A 12 6.53 -10.29 0.71
C LEU A 12 7.90 -9.63 0.46
N VAL A 13 8.29 -8.68 1.30
CA VAL A 13 9.59 -8.00 1.19
C VAL A 13 10.73 -8.99 1.43
N ALA A 14 10.64 -9.83 2.45
CA ALA A 14 11.63 -10.88 2.72
C ALA A 14 11.74 -11.90 1.57
N GLY A 15 10.67 -12.08 0.79
CA GLY A 15 10.65 -12.88 -0.44
C GLY A 15 11.26 -12.20 -1.66
N GLY A 16 11.68 -10.93 -1.56
CA GLY A 16 12.34 -10.17 -2.63
C GLY A 16 11.44 -9.17 -3.36
N ALA A 17 10.23 -8.89 -2.87
CA ALA A 17 9.40 -7.82 -3.43
C ALA A 17 10.01 -6.44 -3.13
N ASN A 18 10.24 -5.64 -4.17
CA ASN A 18 10.85 -4.30 -4.06
C ASN A 18 9.84 -3.14 -4.09
N VAL A 19 8.59 -3.40 -4.46
CA VAL A 19 7.48 -2.43 -4.42
C VAL A 19 6.22 -3.17 -3.98
N GLY A 20 5.56 -2.66 -2.94
CA GLY A 20 4.29 -3.16 -2.44
C GLY A 20 3.11 -2.33 -2.95
N VAL A 21 1.99 -2.98 -3.27
CA VAL A 21 0.70 -2.32 -3.51
C VAL A 21 -0.26 -2.81 -2.44
N PHE A 22 -0.73 -1.89 -1.61
CA PHE A 22 -1.54 -2.18 -0.44
C PHE A 22 -2.92 -1.52 -0.59
N THR A 23 -3.95 -2.33 -0.81
CA THR A 23 -5.33 -1.84 -0.92
C THR A 23 -5.98 -1.74 0.45
N THR A 24 -6.67 -0.63 0.74
CA THR A 24 -7.46 -0.50 1.96
C THR A 24 -8.81 0.16 1.72
N GLY A 25 -9.85 -0.40 2.33
CA GLY A 25 -11.19 0.18 2.37
C GLY A 25 -11.58 0.74 3.72
N ARG A 26 -10.69 0.65 4.72
CA ARG A 26 -10.95 1.09 6.11
C ARG A 26 -9.91 2.08 6.64
N GLY A 27 -8.96 2.52 5.80
CA GLY A 27 -7.96 3.51 6.20
C GLY A 27 -6.82 2.94 7.04
N SER A 28 -6.29 1.77 6.66
CA SER A 28 -5.05 1.30 7.28
C SER A 28 -3.91 2.27 6.91
N VAL A 29 -3.25 2.82 7.93
CA VAL A 29 -2.14 3.76 7.80
C VAL A 29 -0.79 3.06 7.61
N TYR A 30 -0.81 1.80 7.17
CA TYR A 30 0.39 0.99 6.96
C TYR A 30 1.47 1.73 6.17
N GLY A 31 2.72 1.62 6.61
CA GLY A 31 3.90 2.06 5.89
C GLY A 31 4.95 0.96 5.90
N CYS A 32 5.80 0.91 4.87
CA CYS A 32 6.85 -0.09 4.79
C CYS A 32 8.15 0.63 4.44
N LYS A 33 9.12 0.66 5.36
CA LYS A 33 10.44 1.24 5.10
C LYS A 33 11.41 0.31 4.38
N PRO A 34 11.36 -1.02 4.58
CA PRO A 34 12.22 -1.94 3.85
C PRO A 34 12.00 -1.95 2.33
N ALA A 35 10.79 -1.62 1.86
CA ALA A 35 10.45 -1.42 0.46
C ALA A 35 9.26 -0.45 0.34
N PRO A 36 9.22 0.45 -0.66
CA PRO A 36 8.13 1.40 -0.82
C PRO A 36 6.76 0.70 -0.97
N CYS A 37 5.74 1.28 -0.34
CA CYS A 37 4.39 0.74 -0.34
C CYS A 37 3.39 1.78 -0.85
N ILE A 38 2.79 1.49 -2.01
CA ILE A 38 1.75 2.28 -2.66
C ILE A 38 0.42 1.96 -2.01
N LYS A 39 -0.20 2.93 -1.36
CA LYS A 39 -1.53 2.77 -0.75
C LYS A 39 -2.65 3.12 -1.71
N VAL A 40 -3.57 2.18 -1.89
CA VAL A 40 -4.71 2.30 -2.81
C VAL A 40 -6.00 2.28 -2.00
N ALA A 41 -6.70 3.43 -1.95
CA ALA A 41 -8.02 3.51 -1.35
C ALA A 41 -9.07 2.85 -2.27
N THR A 42 -9.91 1.99 -1.71
CA THR A 42 -10.94 1.27 -2.49
C THR A 42 -12.23 2.07 -2.70
N ASN A 43 -12.35 3.25 -2.09
CA ASN A 43 -13.50 4.15 -2.25
C ASN A 43 -13.07 5.62 -2.13
N SER A 44 -13.76 6.49 -2.88
CA SER A 44 -13.43 7.90 -2.97
C SER A 44 -13.64 8.68 -1.66
N PRO A 45 -14.66 8.41 -0.83
CA PRO A 45 -14.78 9.04 0.48
C PRO A 45 -13.56 8.81 1.38
N LEU A 46 -13.05 7.58 1.43
CA LEU A 46 -11.84 7.26 2.17
C LEU A 46 -10.63 8.01 1.61
N TYR A 47 -10.46 8.00 0.29
CA TYR A 47 -9.35 8.73 -0.34
C TYR A 47 -9.38 10.22 0.01
N GLN A 48 -10.54 10.87 -0.07
CA GLN A 48 -10.68 12.29 0.25
C GLN A 48 -10.41 12.58 1.72
N TRP A 49 -10.84 11.70 2.62
CA TRP A 49 -10.62 11.86 4.05
C TRP A 49 -9.16 11.65 4.46
N MET A 50 -8.46 10.75 3.78
CA MET A 50 -7.06 10.38 4.08
C MET A 50 -6.14 10.67 2.89
N GLU A 51 -6.36 11.79 2.19
CA GLU A 51 -5.63 12.08 0.97
C GLU A 51 -4.13 12.15 1.23
N GLU A 52 -3.69 12.68 2.36
CA GLU A 52 -2.27 12.75 2.73
C GLU A 52 -1.62 11.38 2.94
N ASP A 53 -2.41 10.31 3.06
CA ASP A 53 -1.95 8.95 3.30
C ASP A 53 -2.12 8.02 2.09
N MET A 54 -3.07 8.31 1.18
CA MET A 54 -3.43 7.43 0.06
C MET A 54 -2.77 7.87 -1.26
N ASP A 55 -1.98 7.00 -1.89
CA ASP A 55 -1.31 7.29 -3.16
C ASP A 55 -2.26 7.27 -4.36
N ILE A 56 -3.27 6.38 -4.36
CA ILE A 56 -4.22 6.21 -5.46
C ILE A 56 -5.65 6.07 -4.92
N ASN A 57 -6.59 6.77 -5.57
CA ASN A 57 -8.02 6.52 -5.44
C ASN A 57 -8.49 5.51 -6.49
N ALA A 58 -8.83 4.29 -6.09
CA ALA A 58 -9.51 3.31 -6.94
C ALA A 58 -11.04 3.36 -6.81
N GLY A 59 -11.57 4.22 -5.94
CA GLY A 59 -13.00 4.47 -5.79
C GLY A 59 -13.66 5.09 -7.02
N THR A 60 -12.88 5.69 -7.92
CA THR A 60 -13.33 6.23 -9.21
C THR A 60 -14.00 5.17 -10.10
N ILE A 61 -13.67 3.89 -9.90
CA ILE A 61 -14.38 2.76 -10.53
C ILE A 61 -15.84 2.72 -10.08
N LEU A 62 -16.09 2.87 -8.78
CA LEU A 62 -17.44 2.87 -8.21
C LEU A 62 -18.19 4.17 -8.52
N ASP A 63 -17.47 5.28 -8.65
CA ASP A 63 -18.03 6.57 -9.05
C ASP A 63 -18.41 6.60 -10.55
N GLY A 64 -17.97 5.61 -11.34
CA GLY A 64 -18.22 5.52 -12.78
C GLY A 64 -17.42 6.52 -13.61
N THR A 65 -16.36 7.11 -13.05
CA THR A 65 -15.52 8.10 -13.74
C THR A 65 -14.32 7.49 -14.45
N GLU A 66 -13.90 6.29 -14.03
CA GLU A 66 -12.85 5.48 -14.67
C GLU A 66 -13.26 4.01 -14.70
N THR A 67 -12.75 3.29 -15.68
CA THR A 67 -12.86 1.83 -15.82
C THR A 67 -11.82 1.11 -14.96
N VAL A 68 -12.00 -0.20 -14.79
CA VAL A 68 -11.01 -1.05 -14.10
C VAL A 68 -9.66 -1.03 -14.84
N GLU A 69 -9.70 -1.02 -16.17
CA GLU A 69 -8.53 -0.98 -17.04
C GLU A 69 -7.74 0.33 -16.90
N GLU A 70 -8.43 1.47 -16.81
CA GLU A 70 -7.82 2.79 -16.61
C GLU A 70 -7.16 2.90 -15.23
N VAL A 71 -7.85 2.47 -14.17
CA VAL A 71 -7.26 2.45 -12.83
C VAL A 71 -6.10 1.45 -12.73
N GLY A 72 -6.23 0.29 -13.37
CA GLY A 72 -5.15 -0.69 -13.48
C GLY A 72 -3.92 -0.10 -14.17
N ARG A 73 -4.12 0.68 -15.24
CA ARG A 73 -3.03 1.40 -15.92
C ARG A 73 -2.36 2.42 -15.01
N ARG A 74 -3.13 3.21 -14.27
CA ARG A 74 -2.60 4.18 -13.29
C ARG A 74 -1.79 3.50 -12.18
N ILE A 75 -2.26 2.37 -11.65
CA ILE A 75 -1.51 1.59 -10.65
C ILE A 75 -0.19 1.12 -11.25
N PHE A 76 -0.19 0.57 -12.47
CA PHE A 76 1.03 0.14 -13.14
C PHE A 76 2.02 1.28 -13.35
N GLU A 77 1.56 2.43 -13.85
CA GLU A 77 2.40 3.62 -14.04
C GLU A 77 2.99 4.11 -12.71
N LYS A 78 2.19 4.10 -11.64
CA LYS A 78 2.67 4.45 -10.29
C LYS A 78 3.72 3.46 -9.79
N ILE A 79 3.54 2.15 -10.00
CA ILE A 79 4.55 1.13 -9.67
C ILE A 79 5.87 1.45 -10.37
N VAL A 80 5.82 1.75 -11.68
CA VAL A 80 7.02 2.09 -12.46
C VAL A 80 7.69 3.37 -11.94
N ALA A 81 6.89 4.40 -11.64
CA ALA A 81 7.42 5.67 -11.12
C ALA A 81 8.09 5.50 -9.74
N VAL A 82 7.47 4.73 -8.84
CA VAL A 82 8.00 4.42 -7.51
C VAL A 82 9.27 3.56 -7.60
N ALA A 83 9.27 2.55 -8.48
CA ALA A 83 10.48 1.79 -8.79
C ALA A 83 11.61 2.68 -9.37
N GLY A 84 11.25 3.77 -10.04
CA GLY A 84 12.18 4.81 -10.53
C GLY A 84 12.63 5.83 -9.48
N GLY A 85 12.16 5.74 -8.23
CA GLY A 85 12.56 6.60 -7.12
C GLY A 85 11.53 7.64 -6.70
N GLU A 86 10.32 7.65 -7.27
CA GLU A 86 9.21 8.44 -6.72
C GLU A 86 8.84 7.91 -5.33
N ARG A 87 8.81 8.80 -4.33
CA ARG A 87 8.47 8.41 -2.95
C ARG A 87 6.97 8.32 -2.78
N THR A 88 6.49 7.29 -2.06
CA THR A 88 5.09 7.15 -1.68
C THR A 88 4.73 8.11 -0.54
N LYS A 89 3.43 8.35 -0.33
CA LYS A 89 2.98 9.24 0.75
C LYS A 89 3.42 8.76 2.14
N SER A 90 3.42 7.45 2.40
CA SER A 90 3.93 6.89 3.66
C SER A 90 5.43 7.14 3.85
N GLU A 91 6.24 7.03 2.79
CA GLU A 91 7.66 7.38 2.84
C GLU A 91 7.88 8.87 3.12
N LEU A 92 7.09 9.76 2.50
CA LEU A 92 7.17 11.20 2.72
C LEU A 92 6.79 11.59 4.14
N ALA A 93 5.77 10.93 4.71
CA ALA A 93 5.35 11.11 6.10
C ALA A 93 6.29 10.46 7.12
N GLY A 94 7.27 9.66 6.68
CA GLY A 94 8.22 8.96 7.57
C GLY A 94 7.63 7.75 8.28
N VAL A 95 6.50 7.22 7.82
CA VAL A 95 5.78 6.08 8.41
C VAL A 95 6.40 4.75 7.97
N GLY A 96 6.47 3.77 8.88
CA GLY A 96 6.86 2.39 8.56
C GLY A 96 8.07 1.82 9.32
N ASP A 97 8.61 2.52 10.33
CA ASP A 97 9.67 1.97 11.20
C ASP A 97 9.17 0.77 12.02
N GLU A 98 7.95 0.88 12.55
CA GLU A 98 7.35 -0.10 13.48
C GLU A 98 6.60 -1.24 12.77
N GLU A 99 6.70 -1.30 11.43
CA GLU A 99 5.83 -2.11 10.57
C GLU A 99 6.55 -3.33 9.96
N PHE A 100 7.83 -3.54 10.32
CA PHE A 100 8.58 -4.73 9.96
C PHE A 100 8.44 -5.81 11.04
N ALA A 101 7.58 -6.79 10.78
CA ALA A 101 7.19 -7.83 11.72
C ALA A 101 7.41 -9.23 11.12
N PRO A 102 8.52 -9.93 11.45
CA PRO A 102 8.71 -11.31 11.04
C PRO A 102 7.59 -12.22 11.57
N TRP A 103 7.23 -13.24 10.79
CA TRP A 103 6.23 -14.21 11.24
C TRP A 103 6.82 -15.14 12.31
N LEU A 104 6.27 -15.07 13.53
CA LEU A 104 6.58 -16.02 14.60
C LEU A 104 5.72 -17.27 14.47
N LEU A 105 6.38 -18.42 14.31
CA LEU A 105 5.74 -19.73 14.29
C LEU A 105 5.69 -20.33 15.70
N GLY A 106 4.49 -20.62 16.19
CA GLY A 106 4.28 -21.25 17.49
C GLY A 106 3.89 -20.26 18.60
N PRO A 107 3.71 -20.76 19.84
CA PRO A 107 3.32 -19.92 20.98
C PRO A 107 4.43 -18.93 21.34
N VAL A 108 4.02 -17.72 21.73
CA VAL A 108 4.90 -16.70 22.32
C VAL A 108 4.75 -16.79 23.83
N LEU A 109 5.86 -16.85 24.57
CA LEU A 109 5.89 -16.85 26.04
C LEU A 109 5.65 -15.45 26.61
#